data_AF-A0A6J1QFE8-F1
#
_entry.id   AF-A0A6J1QFE8-F1
#
_cell.length_a   1.000
_cell.length_b   1.000
_cell.length_c   1.000
_cell.angle_alpha   90.00
_cell.angle_beta   90.00
_cell.angle_gamma   90.00
#
_symmetry.space_group_name_H-M   'P 1'
#
loop_
_entity.id
_entity.type
_entity.pdbx_description
1 polymer ?
#
loop_
_entity_poly.entity_id
_entity_poly.type
_entity_poly.pdbx_seq_one_letter_code
_entity_poly.pdbx_strand_id
1 'polypeptide(L)'
;MAITFLVLYFRPLVYLLITNQGSSNNTESFMLPHRIHTFLDTSNTRTYVLVYLYEFPMLYVSICHMAAICLVVVLVFHICGDLSILSYRIRHFGETSQTMLVDRIRSIVRMHLKIIWMAKSIDNVFNLVLLDELVGNSVVLAISMYYVIMNLEISEIATSGAFTFFGTIALVILFGYCLIGDQLVQQCISVQEAYYQCNWYEMPLGCRKCLLICMIRGQVMLYLTAGKFYIFSLNSFTDDQKDLDRAAEVLSWNKRLMSMLGLWPFKPNTLIFSINFSYFSFLMILEYLDLLLFTGDLEHVIMNLTENMAFSQIFVRMSMLRLYNAQIGEVITEAMKDFDRTSYKTAEEVKTVMTYNARSKVFVKLLMTFVALTASSYYLTPIIIILGSGGLPEIPISENVTQIIYLLPYRFHLFYAVESMRTYTITYALQMPFVFVSGFGQSAADCIMVTLVFHICGQMSVLALRINNIDTEVCDCKGEVRHVVRMHIRLLRMGQIIGKAFSVTLLAHLVGATSLVCILGYQILTNFARGERGVLVTFLIFQFLVLLILYAHCTVGENLLTESAKVCQAFYDCHWYNMSKTNARMIILCMARSQKPLCLTAGKFTIFCLSTLTDVLKTSMGYLSVLRSFL
;
A
#
# COMPACT_ATOMS: atom_id res chain seq x y z
N MET A 1 17.79 -28.40 5.89
CA MET A 1 17.15 -28.82 7.14
C MET A 1 17.94 -29.90 7.90
N ALA A 2 18.29 -31.05 7.31
CA ALA A 2 19.11 -32.06 8.00
C ALA A 2 20.45 -31.50 8.51
N ILE A 3 21.12 -30.67 7.70
CA ILE A 3 22.33 -29.93 8.10
C ILE A 3 22.04 -28.99 9.28
N THR A 4 20.89 -28.32 9.32
CA THR A 4 20.49 -27.42 10.40
C THR A 4 20.30 -28.15 11.72
N PHE A 5 19.62 -29.29 11.72
CA PHE A 5 19.43 -30.12 12.91
C PHE A 5 20.74 -30.73 13.39
N LEU A 6 21.61 -31.17 12.47
CA LEU A 6 22.96 -31.63 12.80
C LEU A 6 23.79 -30.50 13.41
N VAL A 7 23.78 -29.31 12.80
CA VAL A 7 24.50 -28.13 13.30
C VAL A 7 23.99 -27.72 14.68
N LEU A 8 22.68 -27.70 14.91
CA LEU A 8 22.10 -27.42 16.23
C LEU A 8 22.51 -28.46 17.27
N TYR A 9 22.46 -29.74 16.90
CA TYR A 9 22.78 -30.81 17.82
C TYR A 9 24.26 -30.78 18.22
N PHE A 10 25.17 -30.55 17.27
CA PHE A 10 26.60 -30.48 17.52
C PHE A 10 27.10 -29.11 18.00
N ARG A 11 26.29 -28.05 17.94
CA ARG A 11 26.66 -26.70 18.39
C ARG A 11 27.20 -26.66 19.82
N PRO A 12 26.60 -27.32 20.82
CA PRO A 12 27.13 -27.30 22.18
C PRO A 12 28.47 -28.02 22.31
N LEU A 13 28.71 -29.05 21.49
CA LEU A 13 29.98 -29.77 21.44
C LEU A 13 31.08 -28.92 20.81
N VAL A 14 30.77 -28.17 19.76
CA VAL A 14 31.67 -27.18 19.16
C VAL A 14 31.98 -26.06 20.16
N TYR A 15 30.96 -25.56 20.87
CA TYR A 15 31.15 -24.54 21.92
C TYR A 15 32.06 -25.06 23.04
N LEU A 16 31.85 -26.29 23.52
CA LEU A 16 32.67 -26.93 24.54
C LEU A 16 34.15 -27.08 24.10
N LEU A 17 34.38 -27.42 22.83
CA LEU A 17 35.72 -27.53 22.24
C LEU A 17 36.43 -26.16 22.13
N ILE A 18 35.68 -25.09 21.86
CA ILE A 18 36.23 -23.73 21.72
C ILE A 18 36.51 -23.09 23.09
N THR A 19 35.63 -23.29 24.07
CA THR A 19 35.72 -22.61 25.39
C THR A 19 36.51 -23.39 26.44
N ASN A 20 36.92 -24.63 26.14
CA ASN A 20 37.72 -25.49 27.04
C ASN A 20 37.10 -25.62 28.45
N GLN A 21 35.76 -25.50 28.54
CA GLN A 21 34.99 -25.45 29.81
C GLN A 21 35.19 -26.69 30.70
N GLY A 22 35.59 -27.83 30.12
CA GLY A 22 35.90 -29.06 30.86
C GLY A 22 37.12 -28.99 31.79
N SER A 23 37.93 -27.91 31.72
CA SER A 23 39.15 -27.73 32.54
C SER A 23 38.99 -26.71 33.68
N SER A 24 37.88 -25.97 33.77
CA SER A 24 37.68 -24.95 34.81
C SER A 24 36.74 -25.45 35.90
N ASN A 25 37.05 -25.18 37.17
CA ASN A 25 36.23 -25.50 38.35
C ASN A 25 34.96 -24.61 38.48
N ASN A 26 34.38 -24.16 37.37
CA ASN A 26 33.19 -23.32 37.37
C ASN A 26 31.92 -24.18 37.42
N THR A 27 30.97 -23.82 38.28
CA THR A 27 29.66 -24.45 38.46
C THR A 27 28.65 -24.12 37.35
N GLU A 28 29.11 -23.75 36.16
CA GLU A 28 28.23 -23.43 35.03
C GLU A 28 27.70 -24.72 34.38
N SER A 29 26.39 -24.80 34.21
CA SER A 29 25.74 -25.93 33.53
C SER A 29 26.15 -25.99 32.06
N PHE A 30 26.52 -27.18 31.56
CA PHE A 30 26.83 -27.37 30.15
C PHE A 30 25.62 -27.01 29.26
N MET A 31 25.90 -26.40 28.11
CA MET A 31 24.87 -26.10 27.11
C MET A 31 24.34 -27.41 26.52
N LEU A 32 23.02 -27.61 26.55
CA LEU A 32 22.36 -28.76 25.93
C LEU A 32 21.98 -28.46 24.46
N PRO A 33 21.90 -29.50 23.60
CA PRO A 33 21.40 -29.38 22.23
C PRO A 33 19.99 -28.78 22.16
N HIS A 34 19.09 -29.24 23.02
CA HIS A 34 17.75 -28.70 23.19
C HIS A 34 17.57 -28.19 24.62
N ARG A 35 16.86 -27.06 24.77
CA ARG A 35 16.57 -26.52 26.10
C ARG A 35 15.43 -27.34 26.72
N ILE A 36 15.78 -28.31 27.54
CA ILE A 36 14.83 -29.11 28.34
C ILE A 36 15.13 -28.93 29.83
N HIS A 37 14.09 -29.04 30.65
CA HIS A 37 14.27 -29.10 32.10
C HIS A 37 14.70 -30.52 32.48
N THR A 38 15.95 -30.69 32.92
CA THR A 38 16.47 -32.00 33.34
C THR A 38 16.16 -32.24 34.82
N PHE A 39 15.77 -33.47 35.16
CA PHE A 39 15.67 -33.90 36.57
C PHE A 39 17.04 -34.20 37.19
N LEU A 40 18.08 -34.26 36.36
CA LEU A 40 19.45 -34.55 36.73
C LEU A 40 20.30 -33.27 36.62
N ASP A 41 21.20 -33.07 37.57
CA ASP A 41 22.15 -31.95 37.53
C ASP A 41 23.18 -32.17 36.42
N THR A 42 23.16 -31.28 35.44
CA THR A 42 24.04 -31.30 34.27
C THR A 42 25.40 -30.66 34.53
N SER A 43 25.70 -30.25 35.77
CA SER A 43 27.04 -29.76 36.15
C SER A 43 28.14 -30.83 36.02
N ASN A 44 27.80 -32.11 36.16
CA ASN A 44 28.74 -33.22 36.06
C ASN A 44 28.85 -33.75 34.62
N THR A 45 30.07 -33.86 34.10
CA THR A 45 30.37 -34.36 32.75
C THR A 45 29.74 -35.72 32.44
N ARG A 46 29.67 -36.64 33.42
CA ARG A 46 29.06 -37.97 33.22
C ARG A 46 27.55 -37.86 33.00
N THR A 47 26.90 -37.04 33.80
CA THR A 47 25.46 -36.77 33.71
C THR A 47 25.12 -36.02 32.43
N TYR A 48 25.95 -35.04 32.04
CA TYR A 48 25.82 -34.33 30.78
C TYR A 48 25.88 -35.26 29.57
N VAL A 49 26.85 -36.18 29.49
CA VAL A 49 26.94 -37.15 28.38
C VAL A 49 25.70 -38.06 28.33
N LEU A 50 25.18 -38.48 29.48
CA LEU A 50 23.94 -39.29 29.53
C LEU A 50 22.72 -38.51 29.03
N VAL A 51 22.55 -37.24 29.44
CA VAL A 51 21.47 -36.38 28.95
C VAL A 51 21.63 -36.06 27.47
N TYR A 52 22.86 -35.82 27.01
CA TYR A 52 23.15 -35.57 25.60
C TYR A 52 22.81 -36.80 24.73
N LEU A 53 23.16 -38.01 25.18
CA LEU A 53 22.75 -39.25 24.51
C LEU A 53 21.24 -39.48 24.58
N TYR A 54 20.59 -39.08 25.68
CA TYR A 54 19.14 -39.13 25.82
C TYR A 54 18.42 -38.21 24.82
N GLU A 55 19.00 -37.08 24.44
CA GLU A 55 18.45 -36.17 23.43
C GLU A 55 18.65 -36.66 21.98
N PHE A 56 19.51 -37.64 21.74
CA PHE A 56 19.80 -38.16 20.40
C PHE A 56 18.55 -38.57 19.58
N PRO A 57 17.51 -39.22 20.14
CA PRO A 57 16.30 -39.57 19.39
C PRO A 57 15.56 -38.38 18.76
N MET A 58 15.74 -37.14 19.25
CA MET A 58 15.13 -35.96 18.63
C MET A 58 15.67 -35.66 17.22
N LEU A 59 16.92 -36.05 16.94
CA LEU A 59 17.47 -36.02 15.59
C LEU A 59 16.72 -36.96 14.65
N TYR A 60 16.35 -38.15 15.15
CA TYR A 60 15.62 -39.14 14.36
C TYR A 60 14.21 -38.64 13.98
N VAL A 61 13.50 -38.01 14.92
CA VAL A 61 12.19 -37.39 14.65
C VAL A 61 12.28 -36.37 13.51
N SER A 62 13.35 -35.57 13.50
CA SER A 62 13.59 -34.56 12.44
C SER A 62 13.86 -35.19 11.07
N ILE A 63 14.52 -36.36 11.04
CA ILE A 63 14.73 -37.14 9.80
C ILE A 63 13.40 -37.72 9.31
N CYS A 64 12.58 -38.28 10.21
CA CYS A 64 11.25 -38.78 9.87
C CYS A 64 10.36 -37.67 9.30
N HIS A 65 10.42 -36.48 9.89
CA HIS A 65 9.70 -35.31 9.41
C HIS A 65 10.12 -34.94 7.97
N MET A 66 11.43 -34.87 7.70
CA MET A 66 11.94 -34.63 6.35
C MET A 66 11.52 -35.69 5.35
N ALA A 67 11.52 -36.96 5.75
CA ALA A 67 11.05 -38.05 4.90
C ALA A 67 9.57 -37.88 4.53
N ALA A 68 8.73 -37.42 5.45
CA ALA A 68 7.32 -37.12 5.19
C ALA A 68 7.16 -35.96 4.17
N ILE A 69 7.91 -34.87 4.31
CA ILE A 69 7.90 -33.76 3.35
C ILE A 69 8.30 -34.27 1.95
N CYS A 70 9.41 -34.99 1.85
CA CYS A 70 9.90 -35.55 0.60
C CYS A 70 8.87 -36.47 -0.06
N LEU A 71 8.17 -37.29 0.75
CA LEU A 71 7.12 -38.16 0.25
C LEU A 71 5.96 -37.37 -0.38
N VAL A 72 5.48 -36.30 0.28
CA VAL A 72 4.43 -35.44 -0.27
C VAL A 72 4.86 -34.83 -1.60
N VAL A 73 6.07 -34.26 -1.65
CA VAL A 73 6.63 -33.63 -2.86
C VAL A 73 6.71 -34.64 -4.02
N VAL A 74 7.24 -35.83 -3.77
CA VAL A 74 7.38 -36.89 -4.80
C VAL A 74 6.01 -37.33 -5.31
N LEU A 75 5.03 -37.52 -4.42
CA LEU A 75 3.69 -37.95 -4.81
C LEU A 75 2.95 -36.87 -5.62
N VAL A 76 3.08 -35.59 -5.25
CA VAL A 76 2.50 -34.47 -6.01
C VAL A 76 3.16 -34.34 -7.39
N PHE A 77 4.49 -34.47 -7.47
CA PHE A 77 5.17 -34.46 -8.77
C PHE A 77 4.81 -35.67 -9.63
N HIS A 78 4.60 -36.85 -9.04
CA HIS A 78 4.10 -38.01 -9.77
C HIS A 78 2.72 -37.72 -10.39
N ILE A 79 1.81 -37.09 -9.64
CA ILE A 79 0.52 -36.64 -10.19
C ILE A 79 0.73 -35.64 -11.33
N CYS A 80 1.61 -34.65 -11.14
CA CYS A 80 1.91 -33.66 -12.18
C CYS A 80 2.45 -34.32 -13.45
N GLY A 81 3.31 -35.33 -13.31
CA GLY A 81 3.80 -36.14 -14.43
C GLY A 81 2.68 -36.90 -15.13
N ASP A 82 1.79 -37.55 -14.37
CA ASP A 82 0.64 -38.26 -14.93
C ASP A 82 -0.33 -37.29 -15.65
N LEU A 83 -0.59 -36.10 -15.10
CA LEU A 83 -1.39 -35.05 -15.76
C LEU A 83 -0.74 -34.56 -17.05
N SER A 84 0.58 -34.38 -17.07
CA SER A 84 1.33 -34.01 -18.27
C SER A 84 1.23 -35.08 -19.36
N ILE A 85 1.39 -36.36 -19.01
CA ILE A 85 1.21 -37.48 -19.95
C ILE A 85 -0.23 -37.53 -20.46
N LEU A 86 -1.21 -37.28 -19.59
CA LEU A 86 -2.62 -37.21 -19.96
C LEU A 86 -2.86 -36.09 -20.97
N SER A 87 -2.37 -34.88 -20.70
CA SER A 87 -2.44 -33.72 -21.60
C SER A 87 -1.82 -34.03 -22.97
N TYR A 88 -0.61 -34.62 -22.98
CA TYR A 88 0.06 -35.04 -24.22
C TYR A 88 -0.78 -36.03 -25.03
N ARG A 89 -1.33 -37.07 -24.38
CA ARG A 89 -2.19 -38.08 -25.03
C ARG A 89 -3.48 -37.48 -25.58
N ILE A 90 -4.02 -36.45 -24.92
CA ILE A 90 -5.22 -35.75 -25.38
C ILE A 90 -4.89 -34.87 -26.61
N ARG A 91 -3.74 -34.20 -26.65
CA ARG A 91 -3.34 -33.38 -27.81
C ARG A 91 -3.08 -34.22 -29.07
N HIS A 92 -2.48 -35.40 -28.92
CA HIS A 92 -2.12 -36.28 -30.05
C HIS A 92 -3.23 -37.30 -30.36
N PHE A 93 -4.48 -36.83 -30.36
CA PHE A 93 -5.66 -37.65 -30.60
C PHE A 93 -5.83 -38.10 -32.07
N GLY A 94 -5.10 -37.48 -33.02
CA GLY A 94 -5.25 -37.67 -34.46
C GLY A 94 -4.57 -38.93 -35.01
N GLU A 95 -5.21 -39.53 -36.02
CA GLU A 95 -4.80 -40.70 -36.83
C GLU A 95 -5.09 -42.10 -36.23
N THR A 96 -6.35 -42.44 -35.95
CA THR A 96 -6.68 -43.87 -35.70
C THR A 96 -8.13 -44.24 -36.05
N SER A 97 -8.34 -45.51 -36.42
CA SER A 97 -9.64 -46.14 -36.74
C SER A 97 -10.72 -45.90 -35.65
N GLN A 98 -12.01 -45.87 -36.03
CA GLN A 98 -13.14 -45.58 -35.14
C GLN A 98 -13.25 -46.48 -33.91
N THR A 99 -12.89 -47.77 -34.02
CA THR A 99 -12.91 -48.71 -32.87
C THR A 99 -11.79 -48.39 -31.87
N MET A 100 -10.61 -48.06 -32.37
CA MET A 100 -9.45 -47.65 -31.58
C MET A 100 -9.69 -46.32 -30.85
N LEU A 101 -10.55 -45.46 -31.40
CA LEU A 101 -10.92 -44.16 -30.83
C LEU A 101 -11.67 -44.31 -29.50
N VAL A 102 -12.64 -45.23 -29.45
CA VAL A 102 -13.44 -45.51 -28.25
C VAL A 102 -12.56 -46.09 -27.14
N ASP A 103 -11.65 -46.99 -27.49
CA ASP A 103 -10.72 -47.59 -26.54
C ASP A 103 -9.70 -46.57 -26.00
N ARG A 104 -9.23 -45.64 -26.84
CA ARG A 104 -8.38 -44.52 -26.41
C ARG A 104 -9.10 -43.58 -25.44
N ILE A 105 -10.34 -43.18 -25.74
CA ILE A 105 -11.15 -42.36 -24.83
C ILE A 105 -11.33 -43.08 -23.50
N ARG A 106 -11.64 -44.38 -23.52
CA ARG A 106 -11.78 -45.20 -22.30
C ARG A 106 -10.48 -45.21 -21.49
N SER A 107 -9.33 -45.33 -22.15
CA SER A 107 -8.01 -45.28 -21.51
C SER A 107 -7.73 -43.91 -20.85
N ILE A 108 -8.04 -42.81 -21.55
CA ILE A 108 -7.89 -41.44 -21.06
C ILE A 108 -8.79 -41.18 -19.86
N VAL A 109 -10.05 -41.61 -19.91
CA VAL A 109 -10.99 -41.49 -18.78
C VAL A 109 -10.49 -42.27 -17.57
N ARG A 110 -10.04 -43.52 -17.74
CA ARG A 110 -9.48 -44.32 -16.64
C ARG A 110 -8.25 -43.65 -16.03
N MET A 111 -7.36 -43.11 -16.86
CA MET A 111 -6.17 -42.40 -16.42
C MET A 111 -6.53 -41.14 -15.63
N HIS A 112 -7.44 -40.31 -16.15
CA HIS A 112 -7.90 -39.09 -15.49
C HIS A 112 -8.60 -39.39 -14.15
N LEU A 113 -9.45 -40.43 -14.09
CA LEU A 113 -10.09 -40.86 -12.84
C LEU A 113 -9.07 -41.37 -11.81
N LYS A 114 -8.05 -42.13 -12.24
CA LYS A 114 -6.96 -42.59 -11.37
C LYS A 114 -6.18 -41.40 -10.79
N ILE A 115 -5.87 -40.41 -11.61
CA ILE A 115 -5.17 -39.19 -11.19
C ILE A 115 -5.99 -38.41 -10.17
N ILE A 116 -7.28 -38.18 -10.44
CA ILE A 116 -8.19 -37.47 -9.52
C ILE A 116 -8.26 -38.22 -8.17
N TRP A 117 -8.37 -39.54 -8.21
CA TRP A 117 -8.39 -40.36 -7.00
C TRP A 117 -7.08 -40.23 -6.23
N MET A 118 -5.93 -40.29 -6.90
CA MET A 118 -4.62 -40.15 -6.26
C MET A 118 -4.44 -38.78 -5.62
N ALA A 119 -4.81 -37.70 -6.32
CA ALA A 119 -4.74 -36.34 -5.79
C ALA A 119 -5.63 -36.14 -4.55
N LYS A 120 -6.88 -36.63 -4.59
CA LYS A 120 -7.78 -36.57 -3.44
C LYS A 120 -7.29 -37.42 -2.26
N SER A 121 -6.68 -38.57 -2.53
CA SER A 121 -6.13 -39.42 -1.48
C SER A 121 -4.95 -38.75 -0.77
N ILE A 122 -4.04 -38.13 -1.52
CA ILE A 122 -2.92 -37.36 -0.94
C ILE A 122 -3.45 -36.21 -0.10
N ASP A 123 -4.36 -35.39 -0.66
CA ASP A 123 -4.93 -34.25 0.08
C ASP A 123 -5.63 -34.73 1.38
N ASN A 124 -6.41 -35.81 1.32
CA ASN A 124 -7.06 -36.35 2.52
C ASN A 124 -6.08 -36.92 3.57
N VAL A 125 -4.97 -37.53 3.16
CA VAL A 125 -3.98 -38.09 4.09
C VAL A 125 -3.10 -37.00 4.69
N PHE A 126 -2.69 -36.01 3.90
CA PHE A 126 -1.69 -35.03 4.29
C PHE A 126 -2.27 -33.67 4.72
N ASN A 127 -3.57 -33.38 4.57
CA ASN A 127 -4.11 -32.05 4.91
C ASN A 127 -3.87 -31.60 6.36
N LEU A 128 -3.86 -32.52 7.33
CA LEU A 128 -3.58 -32.18 8.73
C LEU A 128 -2.08 -31.98 8.96
N VAL A 129 -1.24 -32.78 8.29
CA VAL A 129 0.23 -32.61 8.33
C VAL A 129 0.61 -31.26 7.74
N LEU A 130 0.00 -30.89 6.61
CA LEU A 130 0.25 -29.60 5.97
C LEU A 130 -0.32 -28.42 6.77
N LEU A 131 -1.38 -28.64 7.54
CA LEU A 131 -1.90 -27.64 8.48
C LEU A 131 -0.91 -27.39 9.62
N ASP A 132 -0.39 -28.46 10.22
CA ASP A 132 0.65 -28.38 11.25
C ASP A 132 1.88 -27.63 10.70
N GLU A 133 2.31 -27.97 9.49
CA GLU A 133 3.40 -27.26 8.79
C GLU A 133 3.12 -25.77 8.59
N LEU A 134 1.91 -25.42 8.17
CA LEU A 134 1.54 -24.02 7.95
C LEU A 134 1.57 -23.23 9.26
N VAL A 135 0.95 -23.76 10.32
CA VAL A 135 0.86 -23.09 11.62
C VAL A 135 2.22 -23.04 12.30
N GLY A 136 2.93 -24.16 12.33
CA GLY A 136 4.26 -24.29 12.94
C GLY A 136 5.28 -23.35 12.29
N ASN A 137 5.40 -23.37 10.97
CA ASN A 137 6.33 -22.46 10.27
C ASN A 137 5.93 -20.99 10.42
N SER A 138 4.63 -20.66 10.49
CA SER A 138 4.18 -19.28 10.72
C SER A 138 4.57 -18.76 12.11
N VAL A 139 4.46 -19.60 13.14
CA VAL A 139 4.88 -19.27 14.51
C VAL A 139 6.40 -19.11 14.57
N VAL A 140 7.15 -20.04 13.98
CA VAL A 140 8.62 -19.95 13.91
C VAL A 140 9.07 -18.68 13.21
N LEU A 141 8.43 -18.30 12.09
CA LEU A 141 8.72 -17.04 11.39
C LEU A 141 8.47 -15.81 12.26
N ALA A 142 7.34 -15.76 12.96
CA ALA A 142 7.01 -14.64 13.83
C ALA A 142 8.02 -14.49 14.98
N ILE A 143 8.37 -15.60 15.62
CA ILE A 143 9.35 -15.64 16.72
C ILE A 143 10.74 -15.25 16.20
N SER A 144 11.20 -15.82 15.09
CA SER A 144 12.48 -15.47 14.48
C SER A 144 12.57 -13.98 14.14
N MET A 145 11.54 -13.40 13.53
CA MET A 145 11.51 -11.97 13.23
C MET A 145 11.58 -11.11 14.50
N TYR A 146 10.84 -11.48 15.55
CA TYR A 146 10.90 -10.79 16.83
C TYR A 146 12.30 -10.82 17.46
N TYR A 147 12.95 -11.99 17.49
CA TYR A 147 14.32 -12.13 18.02
C TYR A 147 15.35 -11.34 17.21
N VAL A 148 15.21 -11.28 15.88
CA VAL A 148 16.10 -10.48 15.02
C VAL A 148 15.92 -9.00 15.32
N ILE A 149 14.69 -8.51 15.45
CA ILE A 149 14.41 -7.10 15.77
C ILE A 149 14.96 -6.73 17.15
N MET A 150 14.88 -7.64 18.12
CA MET A 150 15.29 -7.33 19.50
C MET A 150 16.80 -7.36 19.72
N ASN A 151 17.55 -8.06 18.87
CA ASN A 151 19.00 -8.24 19.01
C ASN A 151 19.77 -7.66 17.81
N LEU A 152 19.39 -6.45 17.38
CA LEU A 152 20.03 -5.70 16.29
C LEU A 152 21.40 -5.11 16.66
N GLU A 153 21.85 -5.28 17.91
CA GLU A 153 23.16 -4.79 18.38
C GLU A 153 24.33 -5.68 17.90
N ILE A 154 25.47 -5.06 17.62
CA ILE A 154 26.67 -5.69 17.01
C ILE A 154 27.26 -6.81 17.90
N SER A 155 27.01 -6.77 19.21
CA SER A 155 27.46 -7.77 20.19
C SER A 155 26.79 -9.15 20.03
N GLU A 156 25.66 -9.22 19.31
CA GLU A 156 24.81 -10.42 19.21
C GLU A 156 24.62 -10.93 17.76
N ILE A 157 25.59 -10.66 16.87
CA ILE A 157 25.51 -11.05 15.45
C ILE A 157 25.30 -12.57 15.27
N ALA A 158 25.89 -13.41 16.13
CA ALA A 158 25.76 -14.86 16.03
C ALA A 158 24.34 -15.37 16.35
N THR A 159 23.65 -14.77 17.32
CA THR A 159 22.27 -15.15 17.68
C THR A 159 21.30 -14.63 16.63
N SER A 160 21.45 -13.37 16.20
CA SER A 160 20.67 -12.79 15.10
C SER A 160 20.86 -13.57 13.78
N GLY A 161 22.09 -13.98 13.47
CA GLY A 161 22.42 -14.84 12.33
C GLY A 161 21.74 -16.22 12.37
N ALA A 162 21.63 -16.83 13.54
CA ALA A 162 20.93 -18.11 13.69
C ALA A 162 19.41 -17.96 13.48
N PHE A 163 18.77 -16.94 14.06
CA PHE A 163 17.33 -16.71 13.93
C PHE A 163 16.92 -16.27 12.52
N THR A 164 17.74 -15.46 11.86
CA THR A 164 17.56 -15.15 10.43
C THR A 164 17.65 -16.42 9.58
N PHE A 165 18.60 -17.32 9.85
CA PHE A 165 18.69 -18.61 9.15
C PHE A 165 17.46 -19.52 9.39
N PHE A 166 16.92 -19.57 10.61
CA PHE A 166 15.66 -20.29 10.86
C PHE A 166 14.49 -19.68 10.10
N GLY A 167 14.39 -18.35 10.09
CA GLY A 167 13.35 -17.65 9.34
C GLY A 167 13.44 -17.91 7.83
N THR A 168 14.64 -17.87 7.24
CA THR A 168 14.79 -18.16 5.81
C THR A 168 14.43 -19.60 5.47
N ILE A 169 14.78 -20.58 6.32
CA ILE A 169 14.39 -21.98 6.13
C ILE A 169 12.87 -22.15 6.16
N ALA A 170 12.19 -21.57 7.17
CA ALA A 170 10.74 -21.65 7.28
C ALA A 170 10.03 -21.02 6.07
N LEU A 171 10.55 -19.89 5.56
CA LEU A 171 10.06 -19.30 4.30
C LEU A 171 10.25 -20.23 3.10
N VAL A 172 11.42 -20.85 2.95
CA VAL A 172 11.72 -21.75 1.84
C VAL A 172 10.81 -22.97 1.84
N ILE A 173 10.47 -23.51 3.02
CA ILE A 173 9.54 -24.65 3.16
C ILE A 173 8.13 -24.24 2.72
N LEU A 174 7.60 -23.14 3.25
CA LEU A 174 6.26 -22.65 2.89
C LEU A 174 6.17 -22.31 1.40
N PHE A 175 7.22 -21.69 0.85
CA PHE A 175 7.34 -21.44 -0.58
C PHE A 175 7.36 -22.73 -1.38
N GLY A 176 8.09 -23.75 -0.94
CA GLY A 176 8.15 -25.07 -1.56
C GLY A 176 6.78 -25.73 -1.68
N TYR A 177 5.97 -25.71 -0.61
CA TYR A 177 4.60 -26.25 -0.65
C TYR A 177 3.68 -25.46 -1.60
N CYS A 178 3.81 -24.13 -1.63
CA CYS A 178 3.05 -23.31 -2.56
C CYS A 178 3.45 -23.56 -4.02
N LEU A 179 4.73 -23.78 -4.29
CA LEU A 179 5.27 -24.07 -5.62
C LEU A 179 4.75 -25.42 -6.15
N ILE A 180 4.79 -26.48 -5.34
CA ILE A 180 4.27 -27.80 -5.76
C ILE A 180 2.75 -27.77 -5.95
N GLY A 181 2.04 -27.00 -5.11
CA GLY A 181 0.59 -26.82 -5.23
C GLY A 181 0.21 -26.05 -6.50
N ASP A 182 0.97 -25.02 -6.86
CA ASP A 182 0.76 -24.28 -8.10
C ASP A 182 1.07 -25.13 -9.34
N GLN A 183 2.17 -25.89 -9.31
CA GLN A 183 2.51 -26.82 -10.39
C GLN A 183 1.39 -27.82 -10.65
N LEU A 184 0.74 -28.32 -9.59
CA LEU A 184 -0.42 -29.22 -9.71
C LEU A 184 -1.60 -28.53 -10.43
N VAL A 185 -1.91 -27.29 -10.08
CA VAL A 185 -2.97 -26.49 -10.73
C VAL A 185 -2.63 -26.22 -12.19
N GLN A 186 -1.38 -25.84 -12.50
CA GLN A 186 -0.92 -25.60 -13.86
C GLN A 186 -1.06 -26.84 -14.74
N GLN A 187 -0.75 -28.03 -14.23
CA GLN A 187 -0.95 -29.27 -14.98
C GLN A 187 -2.44 -29.59 -15.21
N CYS A 188 -3.34 -29.22 -14.28
CA CYS A 188 -4.78 -29.33 -14.50
C CYS A 188 -5.25 -28.41 -15.63
N ILE A 189 -4.75 -27.16 -15.68
CA ILE A 189 -5.03 -26.20 -16.77
C ILE A 189 -4.52 -26.75 -18.10
N SER A 190 -3.30 -27.29 -18.15
CA SER A 190 -2.74 -27.92 -19.36
C SER A 190 -3.62 -29.05 -19.90
N VAL A 191 -4.22 -29.87 -19.02
CA VAL A 191 -5.19 -30.91 -19.41
C VAL A 191 -6.47 -30.30 -19.97
N GLN A 192 -6.98 -29.22 -19.36
CA GLN A 192 -8.14 -28.49 -19.88
C GLN A 192 -7.88 -27.92 -21.29
N GLU A 193 -6.73 -27.27 -21.48
CA GLU A 193 -6.31 -26.76 -22.79
C GLU A 193 -6.14 -27.87 -23.82
N ALA A 194 -5.57 -29.01 -23.41
CA ALA A 194 -5.42 -30.17 -24.30
C ALA A 194 -6.77 -30.69 -24.81
N TYR A 195 -7.79 -30.75 -23.94
CA TYR A 195 -9.13 -31.11 -24.38
C TYR A 195 -9.69 -30.11 -25.40
N TYR A 196 -9.42 -28.81 -25.23
CA TYR A 196 -9.89 -27.79 -26.15
C TYR A 196 -9.17 -27.83 -27.50
N GLN A 197 -7.87 -28.11 -27.49
CA GLN A 197 -7.00 -28.14 -28.68
C GLN A 197 -7.13 -29.42 -29.51
N CYS A 198 -7.72 -30.50 -28.99
CA CYS A 198 -7.88 -31.72 -29.78
C CYS A 198 -8.95 -31.52 -30.87
N ASN A 199 -8.89 -32.28 -31.97
CA ASN A 199 -9.84 -32.21 -33.09
C ASN A 199 -11.21 -32.84 -32.73
N TRP A 200 -11.77 -32.49 -31.58
CA TRP A 200 -13.02 -33.08 -31.04
C TRP A 200 -14.23 -32.81 -31.94
N TYR A 201 -14.22 -31.71 -32.70
CA TYR A 201 -15.28 -31.35 -33.65
C TYR A 201 -15.39 -32.33 -34.83
N GLU A 202 -14.29 -33.00 -35.19
CA GLU A 202 -14.23 -33.98 -36.29
C GLU A 202 -14.65 -35.40 -35.85
N MET A 203 -14.79 -35.65 -34.54
CA MET A 203 -15.04 -36.98 -34.00
C MET A 203 -16.50 -37.44 -34.16
N PRO A 204 -16.80 -38.75 -34.05
CA PRO A 204 -18.18 -39.25 -34.01
C PRO A 204 -18.98 -38.72 -32.81
N LEU A 205 -20.31 -38.61 -32.96
CA LEU A 205 -21.21 -37.98 -31.98
C LEU A 205 -21.16 -38.62 -30.58
N GLY A 206 -20.98 -39.94 -30.50
CA GLY A 206 -20.78 -40.65 -29.23
C GLY A 206 -19.48 -40.25 -28.51
N CYS A 207 -18.39 -40.06 -29.27
CA CYS A 207 -17.10 -39.64 -28.73
C CYS A 207 -17.11 -38.18 -28.27
N ARG A 208 -17.79 -37.29 -29.00
CA ARG A 208 -17.98 -35.88 -28.61
C ARG A 208 -18.67 -35.74 -27.26
N LYS A 209 -19.75 -36.50 -27.03
CA LYS A 209 -20.48 -36.48 -25.74
C LYS A 209 -19.60 -36.93 -24.57
N CYS A 210 -18.79 -37.97 -24.76
CA CYS A 210 -17.85 -38.43 -23.74
C CYS A 210 -16.76 -37.38 -23.44
N LEU A 211 -16.18 -36.77 -24.46
CA LEU A 211 -15.17 -35.72 -24.28
C LEU A 211 -15.73 -34.46 -23.64
N LEU A 212 -16.98 -34.09 -23.91
CA LEU A 212 -17.64 -32.97 -23.24
C LEU A 212 -17.72 -33.18 -21.72
N ILE A 213 -18.03 -34.40 -21.28
CA ILE A 213 -18.01 -34.75 -19.84
C ILE A 213 -16.59 -34.63 -19.28
N CYS A 214 -15.58 -35.07 -20.04
CA CYS A 214 -14.18 -34.91 -19.66
C CYS A 214 -13.75 -33.44 -19.57
N MET A 215 -14.21 -32.58 -20.49
CA MET A 215 -13.96 -31.14 -20.49
C MET A 215 -14.58 -30.48 -19.26
N ILE A 216 -15.86 -30.75 -18.99
CA ILE A 216 -16.55 -30.24 -17.80
C ILE A 216 -15.83 -30.70 -16.52
N ARG A 217 -15.38 -31.96 -16.48
CA ARG A 217 -14.64 -32.46 -15.32
C ARG A 217 -13.24 -31.88 -15.21
N GLY A 218 -12.57 -31.63 -16.34
CA GLY A 218 -11.24 -31.03 -16.42
C GLY A 218 -11.19 -29.57 -15.96
N GLN A 219 -12.33 -28.89 -15.92
CA GLN A 219 -12.46 -27.56 -15.31
C GLN A 219 -12.39 -27.57 -13.78
N VAL A 220 -12.54 -28.73 -13.14
CA VAL A 220 -12.42 -28.86 -11.68
C VAL A 220 -10.96 -29.11 -11.32
N MET A 221 -10.30 -28.05 -10.88
CA MET A 221 -8.90 -28.05 -10.46
C MET A 221 -8.66 -28.96 -9.23
N LEU A 222 -7.45 -29.53 -9.17
CA LEU A 222 -6.98 -30.31 -8.04
C LEU A 222 -6.09 -29.42 -7.17
N TYR A 223 -6.32 -29.44 -5.86
CA TYR A 223 -5.64 -28.60 -4.89
C TYR A 223 -5.02 -29.42 -3.76
N LEU A 224 -3.95 -28.90 -3.19
CA LEU A 224 -3.39 -29.36 -1.92
C LEU A 224 -3.84 -28.41 -0.82
N THR A 225 -4.47 -28.92 0.24
CA THR A 225 -5.09 -28.09 1.28
C THR A 225 -4.49 -28.33 2.66
N ALA A 226 -4.39 -27.28 3.47
CA ALA A 226 -4.16 -27.34 4.91
C ALA A 226 -5.52 -27.28 5.63
N GLY A 227 -5.87 -28.35 6.34
CA GLY A 227 -7.11 -28.43 7.13
C GLY A 227 -8.40 -28.19 6.33
N LYS A 228 -8.37 -28.34 5.00
CA LYS A 228 -9.46 -28.03 4.05
C LYS A 228 -9.94 -26.57 4.00
N PHE A 229 -9.28 -25.64 4.69
CA PHE A 229 -9.64 -24.21 4.66
C PHE A 229 -8.57 -23.32 4.01
N TYR A 230 -7.34 -23.80 3.92
CA TYR A 230 -6.24 -23.11 3.26
C TYR A 230 -5.74 -23.91 2.06
N ILE A 231 -5.54 -23.27 0.91
CA ILE A 231 -5.02 -23.90 -0.30
C ILE A 231 -3.55 -23.53 -0.46
N PHE A 232 -2.66 -24.50 -0.64
CA PHE A 232 -1.28 -24.22 -1.03
C PHE A 232 -1.22 -23.83 -2.51
N SER A 233 -1.16 -22.53 -2.76
CA SER A 233 -0.96 -21.91 -4.08
C SER A 233 -0.14 -20.65 -3.90
N LEU A 234 0.65 -20.27 -4.92
CA LEU A 234 1.32 -18.97 -4.94
C LEU A 234 0.31 -17.82 -4.78
N ASN A 235 -0.91 -17.99 -5.29
CA ASN A 235 -2.00 -17.03 -5.14
C ASN A 235 -2.55 -16.93 -3.71
N SER A 236 -2.34 -17.93 -2.84
CA SER A 236 -2.73 -17.80 -1.42
C SER A 236 -1.78 -16.88 -0.63
N PHE A 237 -0.57 -16.62 -1.16
CA PHE A 237 0.29 -15.53 -0.71
C PHE A 237 -0.18 -14.15 -1.22
N THR A 238 -1.02 -14.12 -2.26
CA THR A 238 -1.55 -12.92 -2.94
C THR A 238 -3.04 -13.10 -3.27
N ASP A 239 -3.87 -13.16 -2.22
CA ASP A 239 -5.33 -13.23 -2.41
C ASP A 239 -5.81 -11.88 -2.97
N ASP A 240 -6.20 -11.88 -4.25
CA ASP A 240 -6.68 -10.69 -4.97
C ASP A 240 -7.79 -9.94 -4.21
N GLN A 241 -8.70 -10.65 -3.54
CA GLN A 241 -9.79 -10.01 -2.77
C GLN A 241 -9.22 -9.38 -1.50
N LYS A 242 -8.31 -10.06 -0.79
CA LYS A 242 -7.61 -9.49 0.36
C LYS A 242 -6.77 -8.27 -0.04
N ASP A 243 -6.21 -8.25 -1.23
CA ASP A 243 -5.46 -7.10 -1.76
C ASP A 243 -6.41 -5.96 -2.16
N LEU A 244 -7.58 -6.26 -2.73
CA LEU A 244 -8.66 -5.28 -2.93
C LEU A 244 -9.19 -4.71 -1.60
N ASP A 245 -9.32 -5.53 -0.55
CA ASP A 245 -9.73 -5.08 0.78
C ASP A 245 -8.65 -4.19 1.42
N ARG A 246 -7.37 -4.57 1.29
CA ARG A 246 -6.20 -3.76 1.70
C ARG A 246 -6.10 -2.45 0.92
N ALA A 247 -6.55 -2.45 -0.32
CA ALA A 247 -6.64 -1.27 -1.17
C ALA A 247 -7.81 -0.36 -0.73
N ALA A 248 -8.93 -0.94 -0.28
CA ALA A 248 -10.06 -0.21 0.29
C ALA A 248 -9.72 0.46 1.65
N GLU A 249 -8.72 -0.03 2.38
CA GLU A 249 -8.23 0.60 3.63
C GLU A 249 -7.90 2.08 3.46
N VAL A 250 -7.42 2.53 2.29
CA VAL A 250 -7.09 3.93 2.06
C VAL A 250 -8.34 4.82 2.21
N LEU A 251 -9.51 4.36 1.77
CA LEU A 251 -10.79 5.06 2.01
C LEU A 251 -11.18 5.06 3.50
N SER A 252 -10.83 4.02 4.25
CA SER A 252 -11.06 3.98 5.70
C SER A 252 -10.20 5.01 6.45
N TRP A 253 -8.98 5.27 5.98
CA TRP A 253 -8.11 6.32 6.54
C TRP A 253 -8.69 7.71 6.26
N ASN A 254 -9.12 7.96 5.02
CA ASN A 254 -9.83 9.19 4.66
C ASN A 254 -11.10 9.39 5.49
N LYS A 255 -11.87 8.32 5.71
CA LYS A 255 -13.04 8.35 6.61
C LYS A 255 -12.68 8.81 8.00
N ARG A 256 -11.60 8.27 8.59
CA ARG A 256 -11.15 8.69 9.93
C ARG A 256 -10.77 10.16 9.95
N LEU A 257 -10.00 10.64 8.99
CA LEU A 257 -9.58 12.05 8.88
C LEU A 257 -10.78 12.99 8.76
N MET A 258 -11.69 12.73 7.82
CA MET A 258 -12.86 13.58 7.60
C MET A 258 -13.86 13.51 8.75
N SER A 259 -14.02 12.35 9.39
CA SER A 259 -14.95 12.18 10.53
C SER A 259 -14.52 13.02 11.74
N MET A 260 -13.21 13.15 12.00
CA MET A 260 -12.69 14.00 13.07
C MET A 260 -13.07 15.48 12.93
N LEU A 261 -13.22 15.95 11.69
CA LEU A 261 -13.67 17.31 11.37
C LEU A 261 -15.18 17.43 11.21
N GLY A 262 -15.94 16.34 11.39
CA GLY A 262 -17.39 16.31 11.12
C GLY A 262 -17.76 16.38 9.63
N LEU A 263 -16.81 16.10 8.73
CA LEU A 263 -16.90 16.23 7.28
C LEU A 263 -17.14 14.91 6.54
N TRP A 264 -17.30 13.76 7.20
CA TRP A 264 -17.52 12.51 6.48
C TRP A 264 -18.92 12.46 5.82
N PRO A 265 -19.05 12.24 4.49
CA PRO A 265 -20.33 12.40 3.78
C PRO A 265 -21.47 11.50 4.24
N PHE A 266 -21.18 10.27 4.71
CA PHE A 266 -22.23 9.34 5.15
C PHE A 266 -22.69 9.57 6.58
N LYS A 267 -21.93 10.33 7.37
CA LYS A 267 -22.28 10.67 8.75
C LYS A 267 -21.76 12.09 9.06
N PRO A 268 -22.31 13.12 8.40
CA PRO A 268 -21.86 14.49 8.62
C PRO A 268 -22.26 14.93 10.03
N ASN A 269 -21.34 15.56 10.74
CA ASN A 269 -21.60 16.10 12.07
C ASN A 269 -21.42 17.63 12.03
N THR A 270 -22.53 18.33 11.81
CA THR A 270 -22.55 19.79 11.68
C THR A 270 -22.08 20.49 12.95
N LEU A 271 -22.32 19.93 14.15
CA LEU A 271 -21.87 20.52 15.40
C LEU A 271 -20.34 20.49 15.51
N ILE A 272 -19.74 19.31 15.30
CA ILE A 272 -18.27 19.15 15.33
C ILE A 272 -17.63 20.05 14.28
N PHE A 273 -18.16 20.06 13.05
CA PHE A 273 -17.64 20.92 11.99
C PHE A 273 -17.72 22.40 12.38
N SER A 274 -18.87 22.87 12.89
CA SER A 274 -19.07 24.28 13.23
C SER A 274 -18.14 24.74 14.35
N ILE A 275 -17.90 23.91 15.37
CA ILE A 275 -16.96 24.21 16.46
C ILE A 275 -15.54 24.35 15.89
N ASN A 276 -15.06 23.34 15.16
CA ASN A 276 -13.69 23.36 14.61
C ASN A 276 -13.50 24.52 13.62
N PHE A 277 -14.47 24.74 12.72
CA PHE A 277 -14.42 25.78 11.72
C PHE A 277 -14.47 27.19 12.35
N SER A 278 -15.34 27.41 13.34
CA SER A 278 -15.43 28.70 14.03
C SER A 278 -14.17 29.00 14.84
N TYR A 279 -13.62 27.99 15.54
CA TYR A 279 -12.36 28.13 16.27
C TYR A 279 -11.19 28.45 15.34
N PHE A 280 -11.06 27.73 14.22
CA PHE A 280 -10.03 28.00 13.22
C PHE A 280 -10.19 29.40 12.60
N SER A 281 -11.42 29.81 12.28
CA SER A 281 -11.72 31.14 11.73
C SER A 281 -11.36 32.26 12.71
N PHE A 282 -11.65 32.07 13.99
CA PHE A 282 -11.31 33.04 15.03
C PHE A 282 -9.79 33.22 15.14
N LEU A 283 -9.03 32.12 15.18
CA LEU A 283 -7.56 32.19 15.23
C LEU A 283 -6.95 32.82 13.97
N MET A 284 -7.50 32.50 12.80
CA MET A 284 -7.11 33.14 11.54
C MET A 284 -7.34 34.67 11.58
N ILE A 285 -8.44 35.14 12.20
CA ILE A 285 -8.66 36.58 12.39
C ILE A 285 -7.57 37.20 13.28
N LEU A 286 -7.20 36.55 14.38
CA LEU A 286 -6.13 37.04 15.27
C LEU A 286 -4.76 37.12 14.59
N GLU A 287 -4.48 36.18 13.70
CA GLU A 287 -3.25 36.16 12.89
C GLU A 287 -3.21 37.30 11.87
N TYR A 288 -4.32 37.54 11.17
CA TYR A 288 -4.44 38.67 10.25
C TYR A 288 -4.37 40.02 10.98
N LEU A 289 -4.92 40.12 12.20
CA LEU A 289 -4.77 41.30 13.04
C LEU A 289 -3.31 41.55 13.41
N ASP A 290 -2.56 40.50 13.75
CA ASP A 290 -1.12 40.62 14.03
C ASP A 290 -0.35 41.15 12.82
N LEU A 291 -0.63 40.62 11.62
CA LEU A 291 -0.05 41.12 10.37
C LEU A 291 -0.33 42.62 10.13
N LEU A 292 -1.55 43.09 10.43
CA LEU A 292 -1.95 44.49 10.23
C LEU A 292 -1.27 45.44 11.23
N LEU A 293 -1.02 44.98 12.46
CA LEU A 293 -0.37 45.79 13.50
C LEU A 293 1.13 45.98 13.26
N PHE A 294 1.81 44.99 12.67
CA PHE A 294 3.26 45.00 12.46
C PHE A 294 3.70 45.31 11.03
N THR A 295 2.87 46.03 10.26
CA THR A 295 3.16 46.38 8.85
C THR A 295 4.44 47.19 8.62
N GLY A 296 4.97 47.85 9.67
CA GLY A 296 6.21 48.63 9.59
C GLY A 296 7.50 47.81 9.64
N ASP A 297 7.46 46.53 10.01
CA ASP A 297 8.63 45.66 10.09
C ASP A 297 8.54 44.54 9.04
N LEU A 298 9.41 44.63 8.03
CA LEU A 298 9.42 43.71 6.90
C LEU A 298 9.66 42.25 7.34
N GLU A 299 10.50 42.01 8.34
CA GLU A 299 10.83 40.66 8.78
C GLU A 299 9.63 40.01 9.48
N HIS A 300 8.97 40.76 10.36
CA HIS A 300 7.73 40.33 11.01
C HIS A 300 6.61 40.09 9.99
N VAL A 301 6.47 40.96 9.00
CA VAL A 301 5.50 40.79 7.90
C VAL A 301 5.74 39.49 7.13
N ILE A 302 6.99 39.18 6.78
CA ILE A 302 7.32 37.95 6.03
C ILE A 302 7.00 36.70 6.87
N MET A 303 7.32 36.71 8.17
CA MET A 303 6.99 35.59 9.06
C MET A 303 5.48 35.39 9.16
N ASN A 304 4.71 36.45 9.40
CA ASN A 304 3.25 36.36 9.48
C ASN A 304 2.63 35.95 8.13
N LEU A 305 3.17 36.42 7.01
CA LEU A 305 2.66 36.04 5.68
C LEU A 305 2.86 34.53 5.41
N THR A 306 3.91 33.93 5.96
CA THR A 306 4.18 32.48 5.86
C THR A 306 3.04 31.65 6.44
N GLU A 307 2.60 31.99 7.66
CA GLU A 307 1.53 31.29 8.36
C GLU A 307 0.16 31.62 7.72
N ASN A 308 -0.11 32.90 7.44
CA ASN A 308 -1.39 33.39 6.92
C ASN A 308 -1.76 32.73 5.58
N MET A 309 -0.77 32.57 4.70
CA MET A 309 -0.97 31.93 3.40
C MET A 309 -1.26 30.44 3.51
N ALA A 310 -0.67 29.75 4.49
CA ALA A 310 -0.93 28.35 4.74
C ALA A 310 -2.34 28.16 5.32
N PHE A 311 -2.71 28.95 6.33
CA PHE A 311 -4.01 28.82 7.00
C PHE A 311 -5.17 29.26 6.11
N SER A 312 -4.97 30.25 5.25
CA SER A 312 -5.94 30.60 4.19
C SER A 312 -6.24 29.43 3.26
N GLN A 313 -5.23 28.66 2.85
CA GLN A 313 -5.46 27.47 2.03
C GLN A 313 -6.26 26.40 2.79
N ILE A 314 -5.97 26.20 4.08
CA ILE A 314 -6.70 25.25 4.94
C ILE A 314 -8.17 25.69 5.10
N PHE A 315 -8.41 26.97 5.31
CA PHE A 315 -9.76 27.54 5.37
C PHE A 315 -10.56 27.26 4.09
N VAL A 316 -9.96 27.52 2.93
CA VAL A 316 -10.57 27.24 1.61
C VAL A 316 -10.83 25.74 1.47
N ARG A 317 -9.86 24.87 1.80
CA ARG A 317 -10.00 23.41 1.76
C ARG A 317 -11.19 22.91 2.57
N MET A 318 -11.31 23.33 3.84
CA MET A 318 -12.41 22.92 4.72
C MET A 318 -13.77 23.43 4.20
N SER A 319 -13.82 24.67 3.72
CA SER A 319 -15.03 25.28 3.15
C SER A 319 -15.51 24.52 1.91
N MET A 320 -14.60 24.20 1.00
CA MET A 320 -14.90 23.47 -0.24
C MET A 320 -15.34 22.02 0.04
N LEU A 321 -14.68 21.32 0.97
CA LEU A 321 -15.11 19.98 1.40
C LEU A 321 -16.51 19.98 2.01
N ARG A 322 -16.88 21.04 2.76
CA ARG A 322 -18.23 21.20 3.30
C ARG A 322 -19.26 21.47 2.21
N LEU A 323 -18.94 22.37 1.27
CA LEU A 323 -19.84 22.77 0.19
C LEU A 323 -20.17 21.59 -0.75
N TYR A 324 -19.16 20.79 -1.08
CA TYR A 324 -19.27 19.66 -2.01
C TYR A 324 -19.44 18.30 -1.33
N ASN A 325 -19.75 18.29 -0.03
CA ASN A 325 -19.73 17.08 0.79
C ASN A 325 -20.61 15.95 0.26
N ALA A 326 -21.86 16.27 -0.10
CA ALA A 326 -22.81 15.30 -0.64
C ALA A 326 -22.33 14.70 -1.98
N GLN A 327 -21.78 15.54 -2.86
CA GLN A 327 -21.30 15.10 -4.18
C GLN A 327 -20.04 14.23 -4.05
N ILE A 328 -19.13 14.55 -3.12
CA ILE A 328 -18.00 13.68 -2.77
C ILE A 328 -18.52 12.34 -2.23
N GLY A 329 -19.59 12.36 -1.44
CA GLY A 329 -20.29 11.14 -0.98
C GLY A 329 -20.75 10.25 -2.13
N GLU A 330 -21.39 10.82 -3.17
CA GLU A 330 -21.79 10.07 -4.37
C GLU A 330 -20.59 9.39 -5.05
N VAL A 331 -19.47 10.10 -5.19
CA VAL A 331 -18.24 9.57 -5.81
C VAL A 331 -17.65 8.45 -4.96
N ILE A 332 -17.64 8.59 -3.63
CA ILE A 332 -17.15 7.53 -2.73
C ILE A 332 -18.06 6.30 -2.81
N THR A 333 -19.38 6.47 -2.83
CA THR A 333 -20.33 5.34 -2.99
C THR A 333 -20.07 4.59 -4.29
N GLU A 334 -19.86 5.31 -5.39
CA GLU A 334 -19.49 4.67 -6.64
C GLU A 334 -18.13 3.98 -6.53
N ALA A 335 -17.09 4.62 -6.02
CA ALA A 335 -15.76 4.01 -5.88
C ALA A 335 -15.78 2.73 -5.02
N MET A 336 -16.59 2.70 -3.96
CA MET A 336 -16.72 1.53 -3.08
C MET A 336 -17.22 0.27 -3.81
N LYS A 337 -18.04 0.41 -4.86
CA LYS A 337 -18.55 -0.73 -5.65
C LYS A 337 -17.43 -1.45 -6.42
N ASP A 338 -16.33 -0.76 -6.71
CA ASP A 338 -15.24 -1.29 -7.53
C ASP A 338 -14.20 -2.10 -6.73
N PHE A 339 -14.36 -2.25 -5.40
CA PHE A 339 -13.46 -3.07 -4.57
C PHE A 339 -13.90 -4.54 -4.46
N ASP A 340 -14.99 -4.93 -5.11
CA ASP A 340 -15.41 -6.33 -5.21
C ASP A 340 -14.66 -7.01 -6.38
N ARG A 341 -14.03 -8.17 -6.13
CA ARG A 341 -13.31 -8.96 -7.15
C ARG A 341 -14.19 -9.34 -8.34
N THR A 342 -15.51 -9.47 -8.14
CA THR A 342 -16.49 -9.75 -9.21
C THR A 342 -16.58 -8.60 -10.23
N SER A 343 -16.12 -7.40 -9.87
CA SER A 343 -16.05 -6.25 -10.78
C SER A 343 -14.96 -6.40 -11.84
N TYR A 344 -14.05 -7.37 -11.72
CA TYR A 344 -12.89 -7.54 -12.62
C TYR A 344 -12.90 -8.91 -13.32
N LYS A 345 -12.65 -8.90 -14.64
CA LYS A 345 -12.67 -10.09 -15.49
C LYS A 345 -11.31 -10.81 -15.50
N THR A 346 -10.21 -10.06 -15.50
CA THR A 346 -8.85 -10.60 -15.63
C THR A 346 -7.95 -10.16 -14.48
N ALA A 347 -6.89 -10.94 -14.23
CA ALA A 347 -5.86 -10.57 -13.23
C ALA A 347 -5.12 -9.28 -13.63
N GLU A 348 -5.02 -8.98 -14.93
CA GLU A 348 -4.44 -7.74 -15.43
C GLU A 348 -5.24 -6.50 -15.01
N GLU A 349 -6.58 -6.59 -15.04
CA GLU A 349 -7.46 -5.51 -14.56
C GLU A 349 -7.25 -5.26 -13.06
N VAL A 350 -7.17 -6.32 -12.25
CA VAL A 350 -6.92 -6.22 -10.80
C VAL A 350 -5.56 -5.59 -10.53
N LYS A 351 -4.49 -6.10 -11.16
CA LYS A 351 -3.12 -5.58 -11.05
C LYS A 351 -3.03 -4.10 -11.41
N THR A 352 -3.77 -3.67 -12.44
CA THR A 352 -3.83 -2.28 -12.88
C THR A 352 -4.40 -1.38 -11.79
N VAL A 353 -5.55 -1.72 -11.22
CA VAL A 353 -6.17 -0.94 -10.12
C VAL A 353 -5.30 -0.97 -8.87
N MET A 354 -4.70 -2.11 -8.53
CA MET A 354 -3.79 -2.24 -7.40
C MET A 354 -2.58 -1.33 -7.54
N THR A 355 -2.03 -1.17 -8.74
CA THR A 355 -0.89 -0.27 -8.99
C THR A 355 -1.24 1.18 -8.67
N TYR A 356 -2.42 1.64 -9.09
CA TYR A 356 -2.90 2.99 -8.78
C TYR A 356 -3.25 3.18 -7.31
N ASN A 357 -3.85 2.17 -6.67
CA ASN A 357 -4.13 2.23 -5.24
C ASN A 357 -2.84 2.24 -4.41
N ALA A 358 -1.84 1.44 -4.76
CA ALA A 358 -0.53 1.44 -4.11
C ALA A 358 0.14 2.83 -4.19
N ARG A 359 0.10 3.48 -5.36
CA ARG A 359 0.56 4.88 -5.52
C ARG A 359 -0.21 5.81 -4.58
N SER A 360 -1.54 5.72 -4.54
CA SER A 360 -2.36 6.50 -3.62
C SER A 360 -1.97 6.28 -2.15
N LYS A 361 -1.75 5.03 -1.73
CA LYS A 361 -1.36 4.67 -0.36
C LYS A 361 -0.01 5.29 0.02
N VAL A 362 0.96 5.28 -0.90
CA VAL A 362 2.27 5.94 -0.70
C VAL A 362 2.10 7.44 -0.51
N PHE A 363 1.37 8.12 -1.41
CA PHE A 363 1.14 9.56 -1.29
C PHE A 363 0.40 9.94 0.00
N VAL A 364 -0.68 9.24 0.34
CA VAL A 364 -1.45 9.49 1.58
C VAL A 364 -0.56 9.32 2.81
N LYS A 365 0.28 8.27 2.88
CA LYS A 365 1.22 8.09 3.99
C LYS A 365 2.23 9.23 4.07
N LEU A 366 2.88 9.56 2.95
CA LEU A 366 3.89 10.62 2.91
C LEU A 366 3.27 11.96 3.33
N LEU A 367 2.11 12.33 2.79
CA LEU A 367 1.42 13.57 3.15
C LEU A 367 1.10 13.62 4.65
N MET A 368 0.50 12.56 5.20
CA MET A 368 0.19 12.49 6.63
C MET A 368 1.44 12.60 7.52
N THR A 369 2.52 11.89 7.16
CA THR A 369 3.78 11.92 7.92
C THR A 369 4.41 13.30 7.90
N PHE A 370 4.51 13.96 6.73
CA PHE A 370 5.15 15.27 6.63
C PHE A 370 4.27 16.41 7.18
N VAL A 371 2.94 16.31 7.12
CA VAL A 371 2.04 17.23 7.84
C VAL A 371 2.26 17.11 9.35
N ALA A 372 2.28 15.88 9.88
CA ALA A 372 2.54 15.65 11.30
C ALA A 372 3.92 16.13 11.74
N LEU A 373 4.95 15.90 10.91
CA LEU A 373 6.32 16.35 11.16
C LEU A 373 6.42 17.88 11.15
N THR A 374 5.74 18.56 10.21
CA THR A 374 5.73 20.03 10.15
C THR A 374 5.03 20.61 11.38
N ALA A 375 3.84 20.09 11.71
CA ALA A 375 3.09 20.48 12.89
C ALA A 375 3.88 20.28 14.20
N SER A 376 4.55 19.14 14.36
CA SER A 376 5.38 18.88 15.54
C SER A 376 6.61 19.77 15.58
N SER A 377 7.25 20.05 14.43
CA SER A 377 8.41 20.94 14.39
C SER A 377 8.08 22.36 14.87
N TYR A 378 6.95 22.93 14.46
CA TYR A 378 6.49 24.25 14.92
C TYR A 378 6.25 24.28 16.44
N TYR A 379 5.64 23.24 17.00
CA TYR A 379 5.50 23.14 18.45
C TYR A 379 6.81 22.88 19.18
N LEU A 380 7.76 22.15 18.61
CA LEU A 380 9.00 21.83 19.29
C LEU A 380 10.00 22.99 19.24
N THR A 381 9.94 23.86 18.23
CA THR A 381 10.91 24.96 18.04
C THR A 381 11.08 25.85 19.29
N PRO A 382 10.02 26.39 19.93
CA PRO A 382 10.20 27.19 21.15
C PRO A 382 10.86 26.42 22.29
N ILE A 383 10.53 25.13 22.44
CA ILE A 383 11.10 24.26 23.48
C ILE A 383 12.59 24.00 23.21
N ILE A 384 12.95 23.73 21.95
CA ILE A 384 14.34 23.50 21.53
C ILE A 384 15.18 24.74 21.77
N ILE A 385 14.64 25.94 21.48
CA ILE A 385 15.31 27.21 21.75
C ILE A 385 15.57 27.35 23.25
N ILE A 386 14.54 27.19 24.09
CA ILE A 386 14.67 27.29 25.56
C ILE A 386 15.72 26.31 26.12
N LEU A 387 15.73 25.06 25.64
CA LEU A 387 16.71 24.06 26.04
C LEU A 387 18.13 24.40 25.56
N GLY A 388 18.27 24.93 24.34
CA GLY A 388 19.54 25.31 23.75
C GLY A 388 20.17 26.54 24.38
N SER A 389 19.37 27.51 24.83
CA SER A 389 19.83 28.72 25.53
C SER A 389 20.04 28.51 27.04
N GLY A 390 19.71 27.33 27.58
CA GLY A 390 19.83 27.05 29.02
C GLY A 390 18.79 27.79 29.88
N GLY A 391 17.71 28.28 29.28
CA GLY A 391 16.71 29.15 29.91
C GLY A 391 15.85 29.88 28.89
N LEU A 392 14.87 30.67 29.36
CA LEU A 392 14.07 31.52 28.46
C LEU A 392 14.98 32.57 27.80
N PRO A 393 14.77 32.91 26.51
CA PRO A 393 15.54 33.96 25.84
C PRO A 393 15.44 35.30 26.57
N GLU A 394 16.57 35.95 26.82
CA GLU A 394 16.64 37.25 27.47
C GLU A 394 17.17 38.32 26.50
N ILE A 395 16.47 39.45 26.39
CA ILE A 395 16.97 40.63 25.67
C ILE A 395 17.46 41.67 26.69
N PRO A 396 18.71 42.16 26.58
CA PRO A 396 19.17 43.29 27.36
C PRO A 396 18.53 44.59 26.85
N ILE A 397 17.74 45.25 27.71
CA ILE A 397 17.12 46.57 27.43
C ILE A 397 18.04 47.71 27.87
N SER A 398 18.85 47.49 28.90
CA SER A 398 19.91 48.40 29.36
C SER A 398 21.02 47.59 30.05
N GLU A 399 22.14 48.24 30.42
CA GLU A 399 23.29 47.58 31.07
C GLU A 399 22.90 46.74 32.31
N ASN A 400 21.75 47.01 32.94
CA ASN A 400 21.28 46.33 34.16
C ASN A 400 19.87 45.71 34.06
N VAL A 401 19.18 45.74 32.91
CA VAL A 401 17.80 45.22 32.78
C VAL A 401 17.69 44.24 31.62
N THR A 402 17.45 42.97 31.93
CA THR A 402 17.09 41.93 30.95
C THR A 402 15.59 41.66 31.00
N GLN A 403 14.93 41.57 29.84
CA GLN A 403 13.53 41.16 29.72
C GLN A 403 13.44 39.76 29.11
N ILE A 404 12.64 38.91 29.75
CA ILE A 404 12.37 37.54 29.34
C ILE A 404 11.36 37.54 28.19
N ILE A 405 11.65 36.82 27.10
CA ILE A 405 10.72 36.61 25.99
C ILE A 405 10.05 35.24 26.10
N TYR A 406 8.72 35.23 25.97
CA TYR A 406 7.93 34.02 25.85
C TYR A 406 7.58 33.74 24.38
N LEU A 407 8.32 32.82 23.74
CA LEU A 407 8.12 32.47 22.33
C LEU A 407 6.97 31.47 22.16
N LEU A 408 5.92 31.84 21.43
CA LEU A 408 4.79 30.95 21.14
C LEU A 408 4.98 30.17 19.83
N PRO A 409 4.42 28.96 19.70
CA PRO A 409 4.49 28.15 18.47
C PRO A 409 3.89 28.82 17.24
N TYR A 410 2.77 29.54 17.44
CA TYR A 410 2.05 30.28 16.40
C TYR A 410 1.88 31.73 16.81
N ARG A 411 1.96 32.64 15.84
CA ARG A 411 1.87 34.09 16.05
C ARG A 411 0.42 34.55 15.94
N PHE A 412 -0.31 34.46 17.04
CA PHE A 412 -1.64 35.05 17.17
C PHE A 412 -1.57 36.32 17.99
N HIS A 413 -2.30 37.35 17.56
CA HIS A 413 -2.48 38.53 18.41
C HIS A 413 -3.18 38.15 19.72
N LEU A 414 -2.56 38.46 20.86
CA LEU A 414 -3.10 38.22 22.19
C LEU A 414 -3.58 39.52 22.82
N PHE A 415 -4.81 39.54 23.32
CA PHE A 415 -5.38 40.69 24.04
C PHE A 415 -4.90 40.81 25.50
N TYR A 416 -3.97 39.97 25.93
CA TYR A 416 -3.38 39.98 27.27
C TYR A 416 -1.87 39.77 27.18
N ALA A 417 -1.12 40.37 28.11
CA ALA A 417 0.33 40.24 28.17
C ALA A 417 0.74 38.89 28.76
N VAL A 418 1.72 38.23 28.12
CA VAL A 418 2.33 36.99 28.61
C VAL A 418 3.58 37.35 29.40
N GLU A 419 3.40 37.61 30.69
CA GLU A 419 4.49 38.09 31.57
C GLU A 419 4.96 37.02 32.58
N SER A 420 4.22 35.92 32.71
CA SER A 420 4.51 34.85 33.67
C SER A 420 4.56 33.47 33.03
N MET A 421 5.32 32.55 33.65
CA MET A 421 5.38 31.15 33.23
C MET A 421 4.00 30.45 33.27
N ARG A 422 3.12 30.88 34.19
CA ARG A 422 1.75 30.35 34.30
C ARG A 422 0.91 30.77 33.10
N THR A 423 0.93 32.05 32.74
CA THR A 423 0.21 32.55 31.56
C THR A 423 0.75 31.92 30.30
N TYR A 424 2.08 31.79 30.17
CA TYR A 424 2.71 31.13 29.01
C TYR A 424 2.25 29.68 28.84
N THR A 425 2.32 28.86 29.90
CA THR A 425 1.89 27.44 29.85
C THR A 425 0.42 27.30 29.47
N ILE A 426 -0.45 28.19 29.99
CA ILE A 426 -1.88 28.19 29.65
C ILE A 426 -2.10 28.55 28.19
N THR A 427 -1.49 29.63 27.70
CA THR A 427 -1.61 30.06 26.29
C THR A 427 -1.10 28.97 25.35
N TYR A 428 0.03 28.35 25.69
CA TYR A 428 0.62 27.25 24.94
C TYR A 428 -0.33 26.05 24.84
N ALA A 429 -0.95 25.65 25.96
CA ALA A 429 -1.93 24.58 25.99
C ALA A 429 -3.22 24.92 25.21
N LEU A 430 -3.67 26.19 25.24
CA LEU A 430 -4.85 26.65 24.50
C LEU A 430 -4.63 26.68 22.98
N GLN A 431 -3.39 26.74 22.51
CA GLN A 431 -3.07 26.64 21.09
C GLN A 431 -3.08 25.17 20.60
N MET A 432 -2.90 24.16 21.46
CA MET A 432 -2.82 22.74 21.05
C MET A 432 -3.95 22.27 20.12
N PRO A 433 -5.24 22.58 20.38
CA PRO A 433 -6.33 22.19 19.48
C PRO A 433 -6.19 22.75 18.06
N PHE A 434 -5.51 23.89 17.87
CA PHE A 434 -5.31 24.49 16.56
C PHE A 434 -4.58 23.58 15.60
N VAL A 435 -3.54 22.87 16.07
CA VAL A 435 -2.76 21.97 15.22
C VAL A 435 -3.51 20.72 14.84
N PHE A 436 -4.38 20.26 15.74
CA PHE A 436 -5.32 19.21 15.37
C PHE A 436 -6.22 19.68 14.22
N VAL A 437 -6.85 20.86 14.35
CA VAL A 437 -7.77 21.35 13.31
C VAL A 437 -7.05 21.66 12.00
N SER A 438 -5.89 22.32 12.05
CA SER A 438 -5.12 22.71 10.86
C SER A 438 -4.54 21.48 10.15
N GLY A 439 -3.88 20.58 10.88
CA GLY A 439 -3.26 19.38 10.33
C GLY A 439 -4.27 18.40 9.71
N PHE A 440 -5.39 18.16 10.40
CA PHE A 440 -6.46 17.33 9.85
C PHE A 440 -7.21 18.04 8.72
N GLY A 441 -7.46 19.34 8.83
CA GLY A 441 -8.14 20.15 7.82
C GLY A 441 -7.40 20.14 6.49
N GLN A 442 -6.08 20.29 6.54
CA GLN A 442 -5.17 20.13 5.41
C GLN A 442 -5.24 18.71 4.84
N SER A 443 -4.95 17.71 5.68
CA SER A 443 -4.79 16.33 5.23
C SER A 443 -6.07 15.72 4.69
N ALA A 444 -7.23 16.08 5.24
CA ALA A 444 -8.52 15.56 4.80
C ALA A 444 -8.80 15.90 3.34
N ALA A 445 -8.49 17.12 2.90
CA ALA A 445 -8.73 17.57 1.52
C ALA A 445 -7.74 16.96 0.53
N ASP A 446 -6.44 16.97 0.86
CA ASP A 446 -5.40 16.48 -0.03
C ASP A 446 -5.50 14.94 -0.20
N CYS A 447 -5.65 14.20 0.92
CA CYS A 447 -5.72 12.74 0.88
C CYS A 447 -6.94 12.21 0.13
N ILE A 448 -8.13 12.81 0.31
CA ILE A 448 -9.34 12.33 -0.37
C ILE A 448 -9.28 12.62 -1.87
N MET A 449 -8.71 13.77 -2.27
CA MET A 449 -8.51 14.09 -3.68
C MET A 449 -7.55 13.10 -4.34
N VAL A 450 -6.37 12.88 -3.75
CA VAL A 450 -5.38 11.91 -4.24
C VAL A 450 -6.01 10.52 -4.39
N THR A 451 -6.75 10.08 -3.37
CA THR A 451 -7.39 8.76 -3.35
C THR A 451 -8.43 8.60 -4.46
N LEU A 452 -9.36 9.56 -4.58
CA LEU A 452 -10.44 9.46 -5.55
C LEU A 452 -9.95 9.64 -6.99
N VAL A 453 -8.97 10.52 -7.22
CA VAL A 453 -8.45 10.72 -8.58
C VAL A 453 -7.63 9.51 -9.03
N PHE A 454 -6.75 8.95 -8.19
CA PHE A 454 -6.04 7.71 -8.56
C PHE A 454 -6.98 6.52 -8.74
N HIS A 455 -8.09 6.45 -7.98
CA HIS A 455 -9.14 5.46 -8.23
C HIS A 455 -9.69 5.60 -9.66
N ILE A 456 -10.06 6.82 -10.06
CA ILE A 456 -10.53 7.08 -11.43
C ILE A 456 -9.45 6.75 -12.46
N CYS A 457 -8.18 7.09 -12.25
CA CYS A 457 -7.09 6.73 -13.16
C CYS A 457 -7.00 5.21 -13.35
N GLY A 458 -7.04 4.44 -12.26
CA GLY A 458 -7.05 2.98 -12.32
C GLY A 458 -8.25 2.43 -13.09
N GLN A 459 -9.45 2.96 -12.84
CA GLN A 459 -10.65 2.55 -13.56
C GLN A 459 -10.65 2.98 -15.04
N MET A 460 -10.08 4.13 -15.39
CA MET A 460 -9.90 4.55 -16.79
C MET A 460 -8.92 3.62 -17.51
N SER A 461 -7.85 3.19 -16.84
CA SER A 461 -6.92 2.20 -17.40
C SER A 461 -7.61 0.84 -17.60
N VAL A 462 -8.43 0.38 -16.65
CA VAL A 462 -9.25 -0.84 -16.81
C VAL A 462 -10.25 -0.68 -17.96
N LEU A 463 -10.87 0.49 -18.09
CA LEU A 463 -11.77 0.79 -19.20
C LEU A 463 -11.04 0.69 -20.54
N ALA A 464 -9.83 1.25 -20.67
CA ALA A 464 -9.00 1.13 -21.87
C ALA A 464 -8.67 -0.33 -22.21
N LEU A 465 -8.28 -1.14 -21.20
CA LEU A 465 -8.05 -2.58 -21.39
C LEU A 465 -9.31 -3.30 -21.89
N ARG A 466 -10.47 -2.99 -21.32
CA ARG A 466 -11.75 -3.58 -21.75
C ARG A 466 -12.14 -3.20 -23.17
N ILE A 467 -11.88 -1.95 -23.56
CA ILE A 467 -12.15 -1.47 -24.92
C ILE A 467 -11.26 -2.22 -25.94
N ASN A 468 -9.97 -2.36 -25.63
CA ASN A 468 -9.02 -3.05 -26.51
C ASN A 468 -9.34 -4.54 -26.68
N ASN A 469 -9.94 -5.16 -25.66
CA ASN A 469 -10.30 -6.57 -25.65
C ASN A 469 -11.76 -6.84 -26.07
N ILE A 470 -12.45 -5.90 -26.72
CA ILE A 470 -13.78 -6.16 -27.27
C ILE A 470 -13.64 -7.12 -28.44
N ASP A 471 -14.24 -8.31 -28.32
CA ASP A 471 -14.36 -9.26 -29.44
C ASP A 471 -15.32 -8.70 -30.50
N THR A 472 -14.76 -8.35 -31.66
CA THR A 472 -15.50 -7.78 -32.79
C THR A 472 -16.02 -8.82 -33.76
N GLU A 473 -15.64 -10.10 -33.63
CA GLU A 473 -16.00 -11.18 -34.55
C GLU A 473 -17.31 -11.86 -34.14
N VAL A 474 -17.66 -11.82 -32.86
CA VAL A 474 -18.94 -12.35 -32.35
C VAL A 474 -20.11 -11.42 -32.70
N CYS A 475 -21.14 -11.97 -33.35
CA CYS A 475 -22.33 -11.23 -33.82
C CYS A 475 -23.12 -10.45 -32.75
N ASP A 476 -22.83 -10.63 -31.45
CA ASP A 476 -23.52 -9.95 -30.34
C ASP A 476 -22.56 -9.27 -29.33
N CYS A 477 -21.65 -8.41 -29.79
CA CYS A 477 -20.83 -7.55 -28.93
C CYS A 477 -21.62 -6.40 -28.25
N LYS A 478 -22.95 -6.37 -28.41
CA LYS A 478 -23.83 -5.30 -27.89
C LYS A 478 -23.77 -5.18 -26.36
N GLY A 479 -23.68 -6.31 -25.66
CA GLY A 479 -23.56 -6.34 -24.20
C GLY A 479 -22.30 -5.66 -23.69
N GLU A 480 -21.15 -6.02 -24.27
CA GLU A 480 -19.82 -5.49 -23.93
C GLU A 480 -19.72 -3.99 -24.24
N VAL A 481 -20.15 -3.55 -25.43
CA VAL A 481 -20.17 -2.13 -25.80
C VAL A 481 -21.07 -1.34 -24.83
N ARG A 482 -22.25 -1.86 -24.49
CA ARG A 482 -23.15 -1.20 -23.52
C ARG A 482 -22.53 -1.12 -22.12
N HIS A 483 -21.72 -2.10 -21.72
CA HIS A 483 -21.02 -2.10 -20.44
C HIS A 483 -19.90 -1.04 -20.42
N VAL A 484 -19.04 -1.05 -21.44
CA VAL A 484 -17.96 -0.07 -21.63
C VAL A 484 -18.47 1.37 -21.67
N VAL A 485 -19.54 1.63 -22.43
CA VAL A 485 -20.14 2.98 -22.50
C VAL A 485 -20.67 3.43 -21.14
N ARG A 486 -21.35 2.55 -20.40
CA ARG A 486 -21.84 2.86 -19.04
C ARG A 486 -20.71 3.15 -18.08
N MET A 487 -19.63 2.36 -18.14
CA MET A 487 -18.43 2.58 -17.33
C MET A 487 -17.77 3.92 -17.67
N HIS A 488 -17.60 4.25 -18.96
CA HIS A 488 -17.06 5.54 -19.39
C HIS A 488 -17.88 6.73 -18.89
N ILE A 489 -19.21 6.69 -19.03
CA ILE A 489 -20.12 7.76 -18.54
C ILE A 489 -20.00 7.93 -17.02
N ARG A 490 -19.98 6.81 -16.28
CA ARG A 490 -19.83 6.80 -14.82
C ARG A 490 -18.52 7.47 -14.39
N LEU A 491 -17.40 7.10 -15.01
CA LEU A 491 -16.08 7.66 -14.69
C LEU A 491 -15.96 9.14 -15.05
N LEU A 492 -16.52 9.56 -16.18
CA LEU A 492 -16.60 10.96 -16.56
C LEU A 492 -17.39 11.78 -15.55
N ARG A 493 -18.54 11.27 -15.06
CA ARG A 493 -19.35 11.94 -14.03
C ARG A 493 -18.58 12.08 -12.73
N MET A 494 -17.95 11.00 -12.25
CA MET A 494 -17.14 11.04 -11.03
C MET A 494 -16.01 12.07 -11.15
N GLY A 495 -15.31 12.07 -12.28
CA GLY A 495 -14.23 13.01 -12.55
C GLY A 495 -14.68 14.47 -12.59
N GLN A 496 -15.83 14.76 -13.21
CA GLN A 496 -16.39 16.10 -13.26
C GLN A 496 -16.79 16.61 -11.88
N ILE A 497 -17.35 15.74 -11.03
CA ILE A 497 -17.69 16.08 -9.64
C ILE A 497 -16.43 16.42 -8.84
N ILE A 498 -15.39 15.59 -8.91
CA ILE A 498 -14.11 15.86 -8.25
C ILE A 498 -13.50 17.17 -8.77
N GLY A 499 -13.43 17.33 -10.09
CA GLY A 499 -12.88 18.53 -10.72
C GLY A 499 -13.59 19.80 -10.25
N LYS A 500 -14.93 19.76 -10.10
CA LYS A 500 -15.71 20.88 -9.57
C LYS A 500 -15.45 21.11 -8.07
N ALA A 501 -15.42 20.05 -7.28
CA ALA A 501 -15.25 20.12 -5.83
C ALA A 501 -13.88 20.69 -5.41
N PHE A 502 -12.82 20.37 -6.16
CA PHE A 502 -11.46 20.80 -5.84
C PHE A 502 -10.95 21.99 -6.68
N SER A 503 -11.73 22.54 -7.60
CA SER A 503 -11.23 23.59 -8.51
C SER A 503 -10.74 24.85 -7.79
N VAL A 504 -11.51 25.35 -6.81
CA VAL A 504 -11.12 26.53 -6.01
C VAL A 504 -9.97 26.18 -5.06
N THR A 505 -9.98 24.98 -4.48
CA THR A 505 -8.90 24.48 -3.63
C THR A 505 -7.57 24.44 -4.38
N LEU A 506 -7.56 23.93 -5.61
CA LEU A 506 -6.38 23.88 -6.46
C LEU A 506 -5.91 25.28 -6.89
N LEU A 507 -6.83 26.23 -7.09
CA LEU A 507 -6.46 27.64 -7.34
C LEU A 507 -5.79 28.27 -6.12
N ALA A 508 -6.38 28.13 -4.94
CA ALA A 508 -5.80 28.64 -3.71
C ALA A 508 -4.43 27.99 -3.44
N HIS A 509 -4.29 26.70 -3.73
CA HIS A 509 -3.02 26.00 -3.63
C HIS A 509 -1.99 26.48 -4.66
N LEU A 510 -2.38 26.77 -5.91
CA LEU A 510 -1.46 27.30 -6.93
C LEU A 510 -0.85 28.63 -6.48
N VAL A 511 -1.70 29.58 -6.10
CA VAL A 511 -1.27 30.91 -5.64
C VAL A 511 -0.45 30.78 -4.37
N GLY A 512 -0.97 30.03 -3.39
CA GLY A 512 -0.35 29.88 -2.08
C GLY A 512 0.95 29.07 -2.10
N ALA A 513 1.10 28.05 -2.94
CA ALA A 513 2.36 27.32 -3.08
C ALA A 513 3.43 28.19 -3.75
N THR A 514 3.05 28.96 -4.78
CA THR A 514 3.99 29.86 -5.48
C THR A 514 4.61 30.88 -4.52
N SER A 515 3.78 31.46 -3.65
CA SER A 515 4.24 32.42 -2.64
C SER A 515 4.94 31.76 -1.45
N LEU A 516 4.45 30.63 -0.94
CA LEU A 516 5.09 29.94 0.18
C LEU A 516 6.50 29.46 -0.18
N VAL A 517 6.70 28.92 -1.37
CA VAL A 517 8.04 28.45 -1.80
C VAL A 517 9.05 29.59 -1.84
N CYS A 518 8.66 30.80 -2.27
CA CYS A 518 9.58 31.93 -2.27
C CYS A 518 9.81 32.50 -0.87
N ILE A 519 8.76 32.64 -0.05
CA ILE A 519 8.86 33.16 1.32
C ILE A 519 9.69 32.23 2.22
N LEU A 520 9.41 30.91 2.18
CA LEU A 520 10.18 29.92 2.92
C LEU A 520 11.63 29.83 2.41
N GLY A 521 11.84 29.96 1.09
CA GLY A 521 13.19 30.08 0.53
C GLY A 521 13.98 31.27 1.10
N TYR A 522 13.33 32.43 1.25
CA TYR A 522 13.94 33.62 1.86
C TYR A 522 14.24 33.40 3.35
N GLN A 523 13.31 32.80 4.09
CA GLN A 523 13.49 32.45 5.50
C GLN A 523 14.66 31.48 5.69
N ILE A 524 14.78 30.45 4.84
CA ILE A 524 15.90 29.51 4.86
C ILE A 524 17.25 30.23 4.64
N LEU A 525 17.34 31.11 3.64
CA LEU A 525 18.58 31.85 3.37
C LEU A 525 18.98 32.78 4.52
N THR A 526 18.01 33.51 5.09
CA THR A 526 18.23 34.45 6.19
C THR A 526 18.69 33.72 7.46
N ASN A 527 17.98 32.65 7.84
CA ASN A 527 18.30 31.86 9.04
C ASN A 527 19.65 31.12 8.90
N PHE A 528 19.98 30.68 7.68
CA PHE A 528 21.29 30.10 7.39
C PHE A 528 22.42 31.12 7.58
N ALA A 529 22.23 32.36 7.12
CA ALA A 529 23.21 33.44 7.31
C ALA A 529 23.39 33.83 8.79
N ARG A 530 22.32 33.76 9.59
CA ARG A 530 22.35 34.05 11.04
C ARG A 530 22.87 32.89 11.91
N GLY A 531 23.01 31.69 11.36
CA GLY A 531 23.47 30.51 12.09
C GLY A 531 22.42 29.87 13.01
N GLU A 532 21.14 30.22 12.86
CA GLU A 532 20.03 29.75 13.70
C GLU A 532 19.54 28.35 13.29
N ARG A 533 20.32 27.32 13.67
CA ARG A 533 20.13 25.92 13.22
C ARG A 533 18.76 25.33 13.57
N GLY A 534 18.17 25.69 14.71
CA GLY A 534 16.90 25.13 15.18
C GLY A 534 15.70 25.57 14.32
N VAL A 535 15.64 26.85 13.98
CA VAL A 535 14.56 27.45 13.17
C VAL A 535 14.71 27.05 11.70
N LEU A 536 15.96 26.94 11.23
CA LEU A 536 16.28 26.50 9.87
C LEU A 536 15.66 25.13 9.52
N VAL A 537 15.75 24.16 10.43
CA VAL A 537 15.21 22.81 10.21
C VAL A 537 13.69 22.84 10.03
N THR A 538 12.98 23.64 10.82
CA THR A 538 11.52 23.80 10.71
C THR A 538 11.11 24.34 9.35
N PHE A 539 11.80 25.38 8.84
CA PHE A 539 11.51 25.92 7.51
C PHE A 539 11.88 24.97 6.38
N LEU A 540 12.94 24.16 6.52
CA LEU A 540 13.27 23.12 5.53
C LEU A 540 12.21 22.01 5.47
N ILE A 541 11.72 21.55 6.62
CA ILE A 541 10.63 20.58 6.71
C ILE A 541 9.37 21.15 6.05
N PHE A 542 9.03 22.41 6.34
CA PHE A 542 7.86 23.05 5.76
C PHE A 542 8.00 23.26 4.24
N GLN A 543 9.16 23.70 3.77
CA GLN A 543 9.46 23.82 2.34
C GLN A 543 9.27 22.47 1.62
N PHE A 544 9.79 21.39 2.21
CA PHE A 544 9.60 20.05 1.66
C PHE A 544 8.12 19.64 1.63
N LEU A 545 7.35 19.91 2.68
CA LEU A 545 5.92 19.64 2.72
C LEU A 545 5.17 20.36 1.59
N VAL A 546 5.42 21.66 1.40
CA VAL A 546 4.76 22.45 0.34
C VAL A 546 5.07 21.87 -1.05
N LEU A 547 6.35 21.54 -1.31
CA LEU A 547 6.78 20.93 -2.57
C LEU A 547 6.18 19.52 -2.76
N LEU A 548 6.10 18.71 -1.71
CA LEU A 548 5.51 17.38 -1.74
C LEU A 548 4.03 17.43 -2.10
N ILE A 549 3.25 18.34 -1.49
CA ILE A 549 1.83 18.52 -1.81
C ILE A 549 1.67 18.96 -3.27
N LEU A 550 2.44 19.95 -3.72
CA LEU A 550 2.39 20.43 -5.10
C LEU A 550 2.74 19.33 -6.10
N TYR A 551 3.81 18.57 -5.84
CA TYR A 551 4.22 17.43 -6.66
C TYR A 551 3.14 16.35 -6.69
N ALA A 552 2.55 16.00 -5.55
CA ALA A 552 1.48 15.01 -5.47
C ALA A 552 0.28 15.42 -6.32
N HIS A 553 -0.19 16.67 -6.20
CA HIS A 553 -1.32 17.18 -6.97
C HIS A 553 -1.04 17.24 -8.47
N CYS A 554 0.15 17.68 -8.87
CA CYS A 554 0.54 17.72 -10.28
C CYS A 554 0.66 16.31 -10.88
N THR A 555 1.23 15.35 -10.14
CA THR A 555 1.35 13.94 -10.58
C THR A 555 -0.02 13.29 -10.73
N VAL A 556 -0.92 13.53 -9.76
CA VAL A 556 -2.30 13.04 -9.81
C VAL A 556 -3.04 13.61 -11.02
N GLY A 557 -2.89 14.91 -11.28
CA GLY A 557 -3.47 15.58 -12.46
C GLY A 557 -2.91 15.06 -13.79
N GLU A 558 -1.59 14.87 -13.88
CA GLU A 558 -0.91 14.31 -15.06
C GLU A 558 -1.38 12.88 -15.38
N ASN A 559 -1.47 12.03 -14.36
CA ASN A 559 -1.95 10.67 -14.53
C ASN A 559 -3.42 10.65 -14.98
N LEU A 560 -4.26 11.55 -14.46
CA LEU A 560 -5.66 11.65 -14.88
C LEU A 560 -5.77 12.06 -16.36
N LEU A 561 -4.97 13.04 -16.77
CA LEU A 561 -4.90 13.50 -18.15
C LEU A 561 -4.46 12.36 -19.08
N THR A 562 -3.40 11.65 -18.70
CA THR A 562 -2.80 10.55 -19.45
C THR A 562 -3.77 9.38 -19.59
N GLU A 563 -4.36 8.89 -18.49
CA GLU A 563 -5.29 7.76 -18.52
C GLU A 563 -6.58 8.11 -19.27
N SER A 564 -7.06 9.35 -19.13
CA SER A 564 -8.21 9.78 -19.93
C SER A 564 -7.91 9.86 -21.42
N ALA A 565 -6.69 10.22 -21.82
CA ALA A 565 -6.28 10.24 -23.23
C ALA A 565 -6.14 8.82 -23.80
N LYS A 566 -5.60 7.88 -23.01
CA LYS A 566 -5.51 6.45 -23.40
C LYS A 566 -6.86 5.82 -23.73
N VAL A 567 -7.93 6.21 -23.03
CA VAL A 567 -9.29 5.75 -23.37
C VAL A 567 -9.70 6.16 -24.79
N CYS A 568 -9.30 7.36 -25.25
CA CYS A 568 -9.56 7.80 -26.62
C CYS A 568 -8.83 6.94 -27.64
N GLN A 569 -7.55 6.63 -27.36
CA GLN A 569 -6.75 5.75 -28.21
C GLN A 569 -7.34 4.34 -28.24
N ALA A 570 -7.76 3.80 -27.11
CA ALA A 570 -8.40 2.48 -27.04
C ALA A 570 -9.66 2.40 -27.90
N PHE A 571 -10.52 3.44 -27.89
CA PHE A 571 -11.69 3.46 -28.77
C PHE A 571 -11.34 3.50 -30.26
N TYR A 572 -10.21 4.11 -30.62
CA TYR A 572 -9.71 4.12 -31.99
C TYR A 572 -9.17 2.75 -32.41
N ASP A 573 -8.45 2.09 -31.50
CA ASP A 573 -7.76 0.81 -31.75
C ASP A 573 -8.69 -0.40 -31.67
N CYS A 574 -9.81 -0.33 -30.94
CA CYS A 574 -10.82 -1.40 -30.97
C CYS A 574 -11.41 -1.46 -32.38
N HIS A 575 -11.40 -2.62 -33.04
CA HIS A 575 -11.74 -2.81 -34.47
C HIS A 575 -13.22 -2.48 -34.82
N TRP A 576 -13.65 -1.25 -34.55
CA TRP A 576 -15.03 -0.76 -34.55
C TRP A 576 -15.66 -0.79 -35.94
N TYR A 577 -14.84 -0.77 -36.98
CA TYR A 577 -15.25 -0.90 -38.38
C TYR A 577 -15.76 -2.32 -38.72
N ASN A 578 -15.42 -3.33 -37.91
CA ASN A 578 -15.95 -4.69 -38.03
C ASN A 578 -17.26 -4.90 -37.24
N MET A 579 -17.65 -3.93 -36.39
CA MET A 579 -18.85 -4.05 -35.56
C MET A 579 -20.14 -3.75 -36.34
N SER A 580 -21.29 -4.13 -35.78
CA SER A 580 -22.59 -3.70 -36.31
C SER A 580 -22.71 -2.17 -36.38
N LYS A 581 -23.48 -1.65 -37.34
CA LYS A 581 -23.67 -0.20 -37.56
C LYS A 581 -24.07 0.56 -36.27
N THR A 582 -24.89 -0.07 -35.42
CA THR A 582 -25.33 0.52 -34.15
C THR A 582 -24.18 0.63 -33.15
N ASN A 583 -23.38 -0.42 -33.00
CA ASN A 583 -22.26 -0.44 -32.06
C ASN A 583 -21.12 0.48 -32.52
N ALA A 584 -20.79 0.45 -33.82
CA ALA A 584 -19.79 1.33 -34.43
C ALA A 584 -20.12 2.82 -34.18
N ARG A 585 -21.39 3.22 -34.37
CA ARG A 585 -21.85 4.59 -34.07
C ARG A 585 -21.64 4.98 -32.60
N MET A 586 -21.92 4.08 -31.67
CA MET A 586 -21.71 4.33 -30.23
C MET A 586 -20.22 4.52 -29.89
N ILE A 587 -19.34 3.69 -30.47
CA ILE A 587 -17.90 3.81 -30.29
C ILE A 587 -17.38 5.13 -30.87
N ILE A 588 -17.83 5.52 -32.07
CA ILE A 588 -17.46 6.81 -32.69
C ILE A 588 -17.85 8.00 -31.79
N LEU A 589 -19.06 7.97 -31.21
CA LEU A 589 -19.49 9.01 -30.26
C LEU A 589 -18.62 9.03 -29.00
N CYS A 590 -18.25 7.85 -28.49
CA CYS A 590 -17.36 7.73 -27.34
C CYS A 590 -15.95 8.24 -27.64
N MET A 591 -15.42 7.91 -28.82
CA MET A 591 -14.14 8.39 -29.33
C MET A 591 -14.13 9.92 -29.44
N ALA A 592 -15.15 10.50 -30.07
CA ALA A 592 -15.30 11.96 -30.18
C ALA A 592 -15.38 12.62 -28.80
N ARG A 593 -16.08 12.00 -27.83
CA ARG A 593 -16.14 12.51 -26.46
C ARG A 593 -14.78 12.41 -25.75
N SER A 594 -14.05 11.31 -25.90
CA SER A 594 -12.78 11.07 -25.20
C SER A 594 -11.63 11.95 -25.70
N GLN A 595 -11.75 12.57 -26.88
CA GLN A 595 -10.81 13.60 -27.35
C GLN A 595 -10.72 14.81 -26.41
N LYS A 596 -11.73 15.03 -25.55
CA LYS A 596 -11.65 15.98 -24.44
C LYS A 596 -11.30 15.22 -23.15
N PRO A 597 -10.02 15.14 -22.77
CA PRO A 597 -9.60 14.38 -21.61
C PRO A 597 -10.13 15.01 -20.32
N LEU A 598 -10.33 14.16 -19.33
CA LEU A 598 -10.62 14.56 -17.98
C LEU A 598 -9.35 15.15 -17.35
N CYS A 599 -9.47 16.34 -16.76
CA CYS A 599 -8.36 17.05 -16.15
C CYS A 599 -8.80 17.80 -14.89
N LEU A 600 -7.85 18.01 -13.98
CA LEU A 600 -8.04 18.88 -12.82
C LEU A 600 -7.66 20.30 -13.21
N THR A 601 -8.50 21.28 -12.86
CA THR A 601 -8.26 22.69 -13.21
C THR A 601 -8.26 23.57 -11.97
N ALA A 602 -7.25 24.42 -11.85
CA ALA A 602 -7.17 25.45 -10.82
C ALA A 602 -8.04 26.65 -11.22
N GLY A 603 -9.24 26.73 -10.64
CA GLY A 603 -10.18 27.84 -10.87
C GLY A 603 -10.56 28.08 -12.34
N LYS A 604 -10.44 27.06 -13.20
CA LYS A 604 -10.52 27.15 -14.68
C LYS A 604 -9.45 28.01 -15.37
N PHE A 605 -8.43 28.47 -14.66
CA PHE A 605 -7.32 29.26 -15.23
C PHE A 605 -6.26 28.38 -15.88
N THR A 606 -5.83 27.33 -15.17
CA THR A 606 -4.80 26.40 -15.65
C THR A 606 -5.14 24.95 -15.30
N ILE A 607 -4.58 24.02 -16.06
CA ILE A 607 -4.67 22.58 -15.82
C ILE A 607 -3.57 22.20 -14.82
N PHE A 608 -3.91 21.43 -13.79
CA PHE A 608 -2.92 20.89 -12.86
C PHE A 608 -2.21 19.68 -13.48
N CYS A 609 -0.91 19.84 -13.79
CA CYS A 609 -0.07 18.86 -14.47
C CYS A 609 1.42 19.12 -14.15
N LEU A 610 2.34 18.27 -14.61
CA LEU A 610 3.77 18.42 -14.31
C LEU A 610 4.40 19.69 -14.90
N SER A 611 3.87 20.24 -15.99
CA SER A 611 4.34 21.53 -16.50
C SER A 611 4.01 22.68 -15.53
N THR A 612 2.84 22.64 -14.88
CA THR A 612 2.44 23.64 -13.88
C THR A 612 3.38 23.62 -12.67
N LEU A 613 3.87 22.46 -12.23
CA LEU A 613 4.90 22.37 -11.19
C LEU A 613 6.16 23.16 -11.59
N THR A 614 6.60 23.01 -12.83
CA THR A 614 7.77 23.72 -13.35
C THR A 614 7.56 25.23 -13.39
N ASP A 615 6.37 25.67 -13.79
CA ASP A 615 6.02 27.10 -13.85
C ASP A 615 5.93 27.73 -12.46
N VAL A 616 5.35 27.02 -11.48
CA VAL A 616 5.34 27.44 -10.07
C VAL A 616 6.76 27.58 -9.54
N LEU A 617 7.62 26.59 -9.75
CA LEU A 617 9.01 26.68 -9.28
C LEU A 617 9.77 27.84 -9.92
N LYS A 618 9.63 28.05 -11.23
CA LYS A 618 10.28 29.18 -11.94
C LYS A 618 9.80 30.54 -11.40
N THR A 619 8.50 30.71 -11.23
CA THR A 619 7.91 31.96 -10.73
C THR A 619 8.30 32.21 -9.27
N SER A 620 8.24 31.20 -8.41
CA SER A 620 8.73 31.29 -7.02
C SER A 620 10.21 31.67 -6.94
N MET A 621 11.08 31.09 -7.79
CA MET A 621 12.49 31.45 -7.82
C MET A 621 12.70 32.90 -8.26
N GLY A 622 11.92 33.39 -9.24
CA GLY A 622 11.93 34.80 -9.63
C GLY A 622 11.56 35.73 -8.47
N TYR A 623 10.49 35.41 -7.73
CA TYR A 623 10.10 36.17 -6.53
C TYR A 623 11.13 36.07 -5.40
N LEU A 624 11.75 34.91 -5.21
CA LEU A 624 12.83 34.74 -4.23
C LEU A 624 14.04 35.62 -4.57
N SER A 625 14.41 35.75 -5.84
CA SER A 625 15.48 36.66 -6.27
C SER A 625 15.17 38.12 -5.92
N VAL A 626 13.91 38.54 -6.03
CA VAL A 626 13.47 39.88 -5.61
C VAL A 626 13.50 40.02 -4.09
N LEU A 627 12.98 39.04 -3.34
CA LEU A 627 13.06 39.08 -1.87
C LEU A 627 14.49 39.13 -1.37
N ARG A 628 15.41 38.42 -2.03
CA ARG A 628 16.84 38.43 -1.70
C ARG A 628 17.50 39.79 -1.89
N SER A 629 16.99 40.68 -2.75
CA SER A 629 17.59 42.03 -2.85
C SER A 629 17.31 42.93 -1.64
N PHE A 630 16.45 42.48 -0.72
CA PHE A 630 16.17 43.15 0.56
C PHE A 630 16.99 42.58 1.73
N LEU A 631 17.75 41.49 1.51
CA LEU A 631 18.80 40.98 2.42
C LEU A 631 20.08 41.80 2.22
#